data_AF-A0AAP9J8W2-F1
#
_entry.id   AF-A0AAP9J8W2-F1
#
_cell.length_a   1.000
_cell.length_b   1.000
_cell.length_c   1.000
_cell.angle_alpha   90.00
_cell.angle_beta   90.00
_cell.angle_gamma   90.00
#
_symmetry.space_group_name_H-M   'P 1'
#
loop_
_entity.id
_entity.type
_entity.pdbx_description
1 polymer ?
#
loop_
_entity_poly.entity_id
_entity_poly.type
_entity_poly.pdbx_seq_one_letter_code
_entity_poly.pdbx_strand_id
1 'polypeptide(L)'
;MMVAAYSPMEFWDKDFELASKMNVTSENNLNDMMFAISDPGKYFLSLNCRNANILIFTIESDGEANSYYVMPRSEKNLYFLRCNMKNLKLTIAADSPFTGKLIRRRGIRSFGMRKKQILGSFLPRRKLRKIDLRLPGVSIQEILSFPFYQGAKAADNDLIPALRIRDGSATSLSMRDLKALQGDMLTSLATQFAHKFDNCPDSGLIFLLNGEGLSPKSQLALSIWAKEVMGDPAQECGPAWDLLRSNPAIGAVFGVKDSRNSVTPWSNGRRLEKMLDALGIDDAEIASVGRSPRCMLIRKSSLVALKALNFSAEDLTNGLVNERLLELVLLPMVKRTGALIAEMPAEKSHILQYESVDDVKFIVHRLLASPAGTDVCLFVGLLNKSGTFSPHALRYMQALRSAGLRIFALGVATGDVSGAIDPGVDTCDAFAARENSGYDFALWAAALRKYPDLWDANSLLMANDSVFVAEDRLPRTIDELNRSVFDVTGLTGCEMENFHLQSFFIRLNRTALENPAVRKFWDQVVSWKDKFRIISAYEVAMTAKYESAGLRCGALFDPDRTLGGRRVNTSINLWREILEQGHPFVKIQLLRDNPTNENLTGWRELLAQNGFALDEIVTQLSKEAPHAVSLQVE
;
A
#
# COMPACT_ATOMS: atom_id res chain seq x y z
N MET A 1 34.29 -44.67 -24.72
CA MET A 1 33.78 -43.76 -25.76
C MET A 1 33.81 -42.35 -25.21
N MET A 2 34.81 -41.54 -25.60
CA MET A 2 34.87 -40.12 -25.25
C MET A 2 33.76 -39.39 -26.00
N VAL A 3 32.75 -38.89 -25.28
CA VAL A 3 31.80 -37.93 -25.83
C VAL A 3 32.40 -36.55 -25.60
N ALA A 4 32.79 -35.87 -26.68
CA ALA A 4 33.30 -34.51 -26.64
C ALA A 4 32.29 -33.59 -25.94
N ALA A 5 32.70 -32.96 -24.85
CA ALA A 5 31.91 -31.95 -24.15
C ALA A 5 31.90 -30.66 -24.98
N TYR A 6 30.88 -30.47 -25.80
CA TYR A 6 30.62 -29.16 -26.42
C TYR A 6 30.20 -28.18 -25.33
N SER A 7 30.87 -27.03 -25.27
CA SER A 7 30.43 -25.91 -24.45
C SER A 7 29.04 -25.45 -24.94
N PRO A 8 28.05 -25.22 -24.07
CA PRO A 8 26.77 -24.66 -24.48
C PRO A 8 26.93 -23.37 -25.30
N MET A 9 28.00 -22.59 -25.05
CA MET A 9 28.29 -21.36 -25.80
C MET A 9 28.67 -21.65 -27.27
N GLU A 10 29.38 -22.74 -27.57
CA GLU A 10 29.67 -23.17 -28.96
C GLU A 10 28.41 -23.63 -29.69
N PHE A 11 27.42 -24.14 -28.96
CA PHE A 11 26.13 -24.53 -29.53
C PHE A 11 25.27 -23.31 -29.90
N TRP A 12 25.31 -22.26 -29.07
CA TRP A 12 24.66 -20.98 -29.39
C TRP A 12 25.43 -20.21 -30.46
N ASP A 13 26.77 -20.23 -30.46
CA ASP A 13 27.58 -19.62 -31.53
C ASP A 13 27.37 -20.34 -32.86
N LYS A 14 27.21 -21.67 -32.89
CA LYS A 14 26.85 -22.43 -34.12
C LYS A 14 25.43 -22.17 -34.62
N ASP A 15 24.43 -22.08 -33.74
CA ASP A 15 23.07 -21.70 -34.14
C ASP A 15 23.00 -20.20 -34.55
N PHE A 16 23.84 -19.33 -33.96
CA PHE A 16 24.02 -17.93 -34.36
C PHE A 16 24.79 -17.81 -35.69
N GLU A 17 25.77 -18.68 -35.98
CA GLU A 17 26.49 -18.78 -37.26
C GLU A 17 25.59 -19.35 -38.37
N LEU A 18 24.74 -20.34 -38.08
CA LEU A 18 23.75 -20.82 -39.06
C LEU A 18 22.65 -19.78 -39.34
N ALA A 19 22.38 -18.89 -38.39
CA ALA A 19 21.46 -17.75 -38.57
C ALA A 19 22.15 -16.49 -39.13
N SER A 20 23.48 -16.46 -39.26
CA SER A 20 24.26 -15.29 -39.70
C SER A 20 24.12 -14.95 -41.20
N LYS A 21 23.26 -15.66 -41.94
CA LYS A 21 22.98 -15.40 -43.36
C LYS A 21 22.01 -14.24 -43.63
N MET A 22 21.54 -13.51 -42.61
CA MET A 22 20.78 -12.28 -42.79
C MET A 22 21.23 -11.22 -41.77
N ASN A 23 22.26 -10.45 -42.16
CA ASN A 23 22.66 -9.24 -41.45
C ASN A 23 21.59 -8.16 -41.67
N VAL A 24 21.06 -7.61 -40.58
CA VAL A 24 20.52 -6.24 -40.57
C VAL A 24 21.67 -5.36 -40.10
N THR A 25 22.23 -4.58 -41.02
CA THR A 25 23.39 -3.70 -40.83
C THR A 25 23.05 -2.55 -39.88
N SER A 26 23.87 -2.34 -38.85
CA SER A 26 23.84 -1.16 -37.98
C SER A 26 24.71 -0.05 -38.58
N GLU A 27 24.13 1.12 -38.88
CA GLU A 27 24.90 2.33 -39.17
C GLU A 27 25.34 3.02 -37.87
N ASN A 28 26.67 3.21 -37.75
CA ASN A 28 27.41 4.26 -37.05
C ASN A 28 26.82 4.95 -35.80
N ASN A 29 27.08 4.35 -34.62
CA ASN A 29 27.71 4.99 -33.47
C ASN A 29 28.11 3.90 -32.47
N LEU A 30 29.34 3.89 -31.93
CA LEU A 30 29.81 2.82 -31.04
C LEU A 30 28.98 2.67 -29.74
N ASN A 31 28.19 3.70 -29.40
CA ASN A 31 27.35 3.78 -28.21
C ASN A 31 25.84 3.65 -28.49
N ASP A 32 25.41 3.62 -29.75
CA ASP A 32 24.00 3.57 -30.15
C ASP A 32 23.78 2.48 -31.22
N MET A 33 22.79 1.63 -31.02
CA MET A 33 22.40 0.60 -31.99
C MET A 33 20.91 0.67 -32.30
N MET A 34 20.57 0.57 -33.57
CA MET A 34 19.20 0.61 -34.05
C MET A 34 18.82 -0.72 -34.72
N PHE A 35 17.67 -1.26 -34.34
CA PHE A 35 17.12 -2.49 -34.89
C PHE A 35 15.71 -2.23 -35.42
N ALA A 36 15.51 -2.42 -36.74
CA ALA A 36 14.19 -2.37 -37.37
C ALA A 36 13.56 -3.77 -37.42
N ILE A 37 12.32 -3.88 -36.93
CA ILE A 37 11.56 -5.12 -36.86
C ILE A 37 10.26 -4.95 -37.65
N SER A 38 10.27 -5.43 -38.90
CA SER A 38 9.15 -5.25 -39.83
C SER A 38 7.93 -6.11 -39.49
N ASP A 39 8.16 -7.36 -39.03
CA ASP A 39 7.09 -8.35 -38.82
C ASP A 39 6.87 -8.72 -37.34
N PRO A 40 5.62 -9.03 -36.95
CA PRO A 40 5.32 -9.71 -35.71
C PRO A 40 6.11 -11.02 -35.59
N GLY A 41 6.62 -11.31 -34.40
CA GLY A 41 7.45 -12.49 -34.18
C GLY A 41 8.13 -12.54 -32.81
N LYS A 42 9.05 -13.50 -32.70
CA LYS A 42 9.90 -13.72 -31.54
C LYS A 42 11.35 -13.51 -31.96
N TYR A 43 12.11 -12.79 -31.14
CA TYR A 43 13.47 -12.38 -31.44
C TYR A 43 14.39 -12.64 -30.24
N PHE A 44 15.67 -12.91 -30.51
CA PHE A 44 16.73 -12.97 -29.52
C PHE A 44 17.66 -11.77 -29.71
N LEU A 45 17.86 -11.00 -28.65
CA LEU A 45 18.77 -9.86 -28.62
C LEU A 45 19.95 -10.22 -27.71
N SER A 46 21.15 -10.32 -28.28
CA SER A 46 22.39 -10.56 -27.53
C SER A 46 23.17 -9.25 -27.46
N LEU A 47 23.46 -8.77 -26.26
CA LEU A 47 24.25 -7.56 -26.00
C LEU A 47 25.51 -7.90 -25.22
N ASN A 48 26.65 -7.41 -25.68
CA ASN A 48 27.93 -7.45 -24.99
C ASN A 48 28.26 -6.04 -24.46
N CYS A 49 28.15 -5.88 -23.16
CA CYS A 49 28.12 -4.64 -22.38
C CYS A 49 29.26 -4.61 -21.36
N ARG A 50 30.50 -4.94 -21.76
CA ARG A 50 31.67 -5.04 -20.85
C ARG A 50 31.81 -3.86 -19.89
N ASN A 51 31.64 -2.63 -20.39
CA ASN A 51 31.84 -1.41 -19.62
C ASN A 51 30.57 -0.57 -19.43
N ALA A 52 29.43 -1.01 -19.98
CA ALA A 52 28.20 -0.24 -19.88
C ALA A 52 27.56 -0.43 -18.50
N ASN A 53 27.34 0.69 -17.82
CA ASN A 53 26.61 0.70 -16.56
C ASN A 53 25.11 0.74 -16.80
N ILE A 54 24.68 1.40 -17.88
CA ILE A 54 23.28 1.65 -18.19
C ILE A 54 23.05 1.50 -19.69
N LEU A 55 21.94 0.87 -20.04
CA LEU A 55 21.40 0.85 -21.39
C LEU A 55 20.12 1.68 -21.43
N ILE A 56 19.85 2.38 -22.52
CA ILE A 56 18.60 3.08 -22.76
C ILE A 56 17.92 2.38 -23.92
N PHE A 57 16.82 1.68 -23.65
CA PHE A 57 16.00 1.03 -24.65
C PHE A 57 14.90 2.00 -25.06
N THR A 58 14.96 2.52 -26.28
CA THR A 58 13.91 3.33 -26.89
C THR A 58 13.16 2.48 -27.89
N ILE A 59 11.87 2.31 -27.67
CA ILE A 59 10.99 1.56 -28.56
C ILE A 59 10.03 2.54 -29.22
N GLU A 60 10.06 2.57 -30.54
CA GLU A 60 9.24 3.39 -31.41
C GLU A 60 8.26 2.51 -32.19
N SER A 61 6.96 2.85 -32.14
CA SER A 61 5.91 2.24 -32.96
C SER A 61 4.80 3.24 -33.24
N ASP A 62 4.29 3.28 -34.47
CA ASP A 62 3.10 4.08 -34.84
C ASP A 62 3.16 5.57 -34.42
N GLY A 63 4.36 6.16 -34.38
CA GLY A 63 4.58 7.57 -34.00
C GLY A 63 4.79 7.82 -32.50
N GLU A 64 4.68 6.79 -31.64
CA GLU A 64 4.99 6.89 -30.21
C GLU A 64 6.37 6.30 -29.89
N ALA A 65 7.16 7.04 -29.10
CA ALA A 65 8.47 6.61 -28.61
C ALA A 65 8.45 6.45 -27.08
N ASN A 66 8.84 5.27 -26.58
CA ASN A 66 8.96 5.01 -25.15
C ASN A 66 10.37 4.56 -24.80
N SER A 67 11.03 5.29 -23.89
CA SER A 67 12.41 5.04 -23.49
C SER A 67 12.50 4.47 -22.07
N TYR A 68 13.46 3.57 -21.85
CA TYR A 68 13.63 2.85 -20.59
C TYR A 68 15.12 2.73 -20.24
N TYR A 69 15.49 3.07 -19.01
CA TYR A 69 16.77 2.64 -18.45
C TYR A 69 16.72 1.13 -18.22
N VAL A 70 17.73 0.39 -18.65
CA VAL A 70 17.89 -1.05 -18.46
C VAL A 70 19.28 -1.29 -17.87
N MET A 71 19.33 -1.99 -16.74
CA MET A 71 20.58 -2.21 -16.00
C MET A 71 21.19 -3.58 -16.37
N PRO A 72 22.30 -3.64 -17.15
CA PRO A 72 22.89 -4.91 -17.56
C PRO A 72 23.51 -5.64 -16.36
N ARG A 73 23.25 -6.94 -16.21
CA ARG A 73 23.73 -7.74 -15.06
C ARG A 73 25.13 -8.30 -15.24
N SER A 74 25.54 -8.49 -16.49
CA SER A 74 26.82 -9.13 -16.81
C SER A 74 27.42 -8.48 -18.05
N GLU A 75 28.64 -8.88 -18.40
CA GLU A 75 29.25 -8.47 -19.66
C GLU A 75 28.43 -8.95 -20.86
N LYS A 76 27.80 -10.13 -20.81
CA LYS A 76 26.99 -10.68 -21.90
C LYS A 76 25.54 -10.89 -21.46
N ASN A 77 24.65 -10.03 -21.93
CA ASN A 77 23.23 -10.04 -21.61
C ASN A 77 22.41 -10.54 -22.79
N LEU A 78 21.58 -11.55 -22.57
CA LEU A 78 20.71 -12.12 -23.59
C LEU A 78 19.26 -11.78 -23.26
N TYR A 79 18.51 -11.30 -24.23
CA TYR A 79 17.10 -10.94 -24.09
C TYR A 79 16.24 -11.67 -25.11
N PHE A 80 15.04 -12.03 -24.69
CA PHE A 80 13.98 -12.59 -25.53
C PHE A 80 12.90 -11.54 -25.76
N LEU A 81 12.75 -11.12 -27.00
CA LEU A 81 11.76 -10.12 -27.41
C LEU A 81 10.58 -10.82 -28.10
N ARG A 82 9.37 -10.55 -27.63
CA ARG A 82 8.12 -10.89 -28.31
C ARG A 82 7.52 -9.59 -28.84
N CYS A 83 7.26 -9.52 -30.14
CA CYS A 83 6.62 -8.40 -30.81
C CYS A 83 5.37 -8.89 -31.54
N ASN A 84 4.21 -8.30 -31.24
CA ASN A 84 2.94 -8.55 -31.92
C ASN A 84 2.58 -7.39 -32.89
N MET A 85 3.44 -6.38 -33.02
CA MET A 85 3.23 -5.19 -33.84
C MET A 85 4.01 -5.27 -35.16
N LYS A 86 3.62 -4.47 -36.15
CA LYS A 86 4.37 -4.27 -37.40
C LYS A 86 5.25 -3.03 -37.26
N ASN A 87 6.39 -3.01 -37.95
CA ASN A 87 7.27 -1.83 -38.04
C ASN A 87 7.71 -1.25 -36.70
N LEU A 88 8.19 -2.10 -35.79
CA LEU A 88 8.77 -1.67 -34.53
C LEU A 88 10.23 -1.23 -34.75
N LYS A 89 10.62 -0.08 -34.21
CA LYS A 89 12.02 0.36 -34.17
C LYS A 89 12.52 0.33 -32.73
N LEU A 90 13.56 -0.45 -32.49
CA LEU A 90 14.24 -0.57 -31.20
C LEU A 90 15.61 0.09 -31.30
N THR A 91 15.78 1.21 -30.59
CA THR A 91 17.07 1.88 -30.42
C THR A 91 17.62 1.56 -29.04
N ILE A 92 18.90 1.22 -28.95
CA ILE A 92 19.59 0.94 -27.70
C ILE A 92 20.79 1.86 -27.63
N ALA A 93 20.80 2.77 -26.66
CA ALA A 93 21.96 3.61 -26.34
C ALA A 93 22.64 3.12 -25.07
N ALA A 94 23.91 3.45 -24.87
CA ALA A 94 24.66 3.12 -23.67
C ALA A 94 25.64 4.23 -23.27
N ASP A 95 26.03 4.24 -21.99
CA ASP A 95 27.05 5.15 -21.44
C ASP A 95 28.49 4.77 -21.85
N SER A 96 28.67 3.65 -22.55
CA SER A 96 29.95 3.15 -23.03
C SER A 96 29.76 2.24 -24.25
N PRO A 97 30.81 2.04 -25.07
CA PRO A 97 30.70 1.21 -26.26
C PRO A 97 30.23 -0.20 -25.96
N PHE A 98 29.28 -0.70 -26.76
CA PHE A 98 28.75 -2.05 -26.64
C PHE A 98 28.55 -2.67 -28.03
N THR A 99 28.42 -4.00 -28.08
CA THR A 99 28.09 -4.69 -29.33
C THR A 99 26.81 -5.50 -29.17
N GLY A 100 25.92 -5.47 -30.16
CA GLY A 100 24.63 -6.15 -30.11
C GLY A 100 24.32 -6.92 -31.39
N LYS A 101 23.53 -7.99 -31.26
CA LYS A 101 22.94 -8.73 -32.40
C LYS A 101 21.49 -9.05 -32.10
N LEU A 102 20.61 -8.86 -33.09
CA LEU A 102 19.18 -9.25 -33.03
C LEU A 102 18.89 -10.36 -34.04
N ILE A 103 18.29 -11.45 -33.60
CA ILE A 103 18.00 -12.63 -34.44
C ILE A 103 16.53 -13.01 -34.38
N ARG A 104 15.87 -13.13 -35.54
CA ARG A 104 14.49 -13.61 -35.65
C ARG A 104 14.43 -15.13 -35.45
N ARG A 105 13.52 -15.58 -34.59
CA ARG A 105 13.30 -16.99 -34.33
C ARG A 105 12.42 -17.64 -35.41
N ARG A 106 12.90 -18.70 -36.06
CA ARG A 106 12.13 -19.57 -36.97
C ARG A 106 11.84 -20.92 -36.29
N GLY A 107 10.56 -21.32 -36.13
CA GLY A 107 10.15 -22.68 -35.69
C GLY A 107 9.10 -22.81 -34.54
N ILE A 108 8.37 -23.94 -34.53
CA ILE A 108 7.14 -24.24 -33.75
C ILE A 108 7.36 -24.75 -32.31
N ARG A 109 8.55 -25.27 -31.93
CA ARG A 109 8.71 -25.95 -30.62
C ARG A 109 8.55 -24.99 -29.43
N SER A 110 7.80 -25.39 -28.40
CA SER A 110 7.51 -24.55 -27.23
C SER A 110 8.78 -24.23 -26.43
N PHE A 111 8.87 -22.99 -25.94
CA PHE A 111 9.99 -22.50 -25.11
C PHE A 111 10.26 -23.41 -23.90
N GLY A 112 9.22 -23.98 -23.31
CA GLY A 112 9.32 -24.90 -22.17
C GLY A 112 10.07 -26.20 -22.46
N MET A 113 9.95 -26.77 -23.67
CA MET A 113 10.64 -28.02 -24.03
C MET A 113 12.13 -27.82 -24.29
N ARG A 114 12.52 -26.71 -24.96
CA ARG A 114 13.95 -26.37 -25.12
C ARG A 114 14.58 -25.96 -23.80
N LYS A 115 13.85 -25.26 -22.91
CA LYS A 115 14.34 -24.93 -21.56
C LYS A 115 14.69 -26.20 -20.76
N LYS A 116 13.85 -27.24 -20.83
CA LYS A 116 14.10 -28.56 -20.20
C LYS A 116 15.32 -29.28 -20.78
N GLN A 117 15.50 -29.24 -22.09
CA GLN A 117 16.66 -29.85 -22.77
C GLN A 117 17.98 -29.12 -22.49
N ILE A 118 17.93 -27.78 -22.36
CA ILE A 118 19.11 -26.92 -22.20
C ILE A 118 19.54 -26.79 -20.73
N LEU A 119 18.60 -26.82 -19.77
CA LEU A 119 18.92 -26.60 -18.35
C LEU A 119 19.44 -27.84 -17.61
N GLY A 120 19.31 -29.05 -18.18
CA GLY A 120 19.46 -30.29 -17.43
C GLY A 120 18.46 -30.36 -16.26
N SER A 121 18.18 -31.55 -15.75
CA SER A 121 17.24 -31.75 -14.64
C SER A 121 17.76 -31.30 -13.26
N PHE A 122 18.91 -30.59 -13.19
CA PHE A 122 19.67 -30.39 -11.95
C PHE A 122 19.83 -28.95 -11.45
N LEU A 123 19.27 -27.93 -12.10
CA LEU A 123 19.40 -26.54 -11.63
C LEU A 123 18.11 -26.02 -10.96
N PRO A 124 18.20 -25.39 -9.76
CA PRO A 124 17.04 -24.81 -9.10
C PRO A 124 16.43 -23.73 -10.01
N ARG A 125 15.10 -23.74 -10.15
CA ARG A 125 14.31 -22.84 -11.01
C ARG A 125 14.49 -21.36 -10.59
N ARG A 126 15.61 -20.72 -10.94
CA ARG A 126 15.74 -19.26 -10.82
C ARG A 126 14.74 -18.60 -11.79
N LYS A 127 13.84 -17.76 -11.26
CA LYS A 127 12.82 -17.05 -12.04
C LYS A 127 13.52 -16.14 -13.08
N LEU A 128 13.07 -16.20 -14.34
CA LEU A 128 13.52 -15.25 -15.37
C LEU A 128 13.01 -13.86 -15.01
N ARG A 129 13.82 -12.83 -15.24
CA ARG A 129 13.43 -11.44 -15.02
C ARG A 129 12.65 -10.96 -16.23
N LYS A 130 11.34 -10.76 -16.06
CA LYS A 130 10.48 -10.19 -17.11
C LYS A 130 10.71 -8.68 -17.13
N ILE A 131 11.06 -8.13 -18.30
CA ILE A 131 11.18 -6.69 -18.54
C ILE A 131 10.00 -6.28 -19.43
N ASP A 132 8.87 -5.95 -18.80
CA ASP A 132 7.71 -5.48 -19.56
C ASP A 132 7.90 -4.01 -19.94
N LEU A 133 8.48 -3.80 -21.12
CA LEU A 133 8.53 -2.49 -21.75
C LEU A 133 7.14 -2.21 -22.34
N ARG A 134 6.48 -1.15 -21.89
CA ARG A 134 5.06 -0.88 -22.13
C ARG A 134 4.77 -0.23 -23.49
N LEU A 135 4.85 -1.04 -24.54
CA LEU A 135 4.08 -0.85 -25.77
C LEU A 135 3.15 -2.06 -25.91
N PRO A 136 1.83 -1.88 -26.06
CA PRO A 136 0.89 -2.99 -26.22
C PRO A 136 1.35 -3.96 -27.32
N GLY A 137 1.66 -5.19 -26.94
CA GLY A 137 2.14 -6.21 -27.88
C GLY A 137 3.66 -6.38 -27.97
N VAL A 138 4.45 -5.62 -27.21
CA VAL A 138 5.91 -5.81 -27.08
C VAL A 138 6.24 -6.31 -25.67
N SER A 139 7.10 -7.32 -25.54
CA SER A 139 7.59 -7.81 -24.24
C SER A 139 9.03 -8.29 -24.36
N ILE A 140 9.92 -7.84 -23.46
CA ILE A 140 11.34 -8.23 -23.43
C ILE A 140 11.61 -9.04 -22.15
N GLN A 141 12.37 -10.12 -22.23
CA GLN A 141 12.70 -10.94 -21.05
C GLN A 141 14.18 -11.23 -21.03
N GLU A 142 14.85 -10.93 -19.92
CA GLU A 142 16.26 -11.26 -19.76
C GLU A 142 16.42 -12.77 -19.54
N ILE A 143 17.27 -13.40 -20.35
CA ILE A 143 17.69 -14.79 -20.23
C ILE A 143 18.98 -14.82 -19.40
N LEU A 144 18.93 -15.49 -18.25
CA LEU A 144 20.11 -15.65 -17.39
C LEU A 144 21.20 -16.44 -18.11
N SER A 145 22.38 -15.85 -18.26
CA SER A 145 23.59 -16.51 -18.72
C SER A 145 23.99 -17.64 -17.75
N PHE A 146 24.43 -18.77 -18.31
CA PHE A 146 24.66 -20.04 -17.60
C PHE A 146 25.70 -19.94 -16.47
N PRO A 147 25.59 -20.77 -15.41
CA PRO A 147 26.46 -20.71 -14.22
C PRO A 147 27.91 -21.19 -14.44
N PHE A 148 28.31 -21.58 -15.67
CA PHE A 148 29.69 -22.01 -15.96
C PHE A 148 30.69 -20.84 -16.01
N TYR A 149 30.23 -19.59 -15.93
CA TYR A 149 31.10 -18.45 -15.59
C TYR A 149 31.38 -18.47 -14.08
N GLN A 150 32.45 -19.15 -13.67
CA GLN A 150 33.07 -18.93 -12.36
C GLN A 150 33.46 -17.46 -12.25
N GLY A 151 32.67 -16.67 -11.53
CA GLY A 151 32.90 -15.24 -11.32
C GLY A 151 31.66 -14.36 -11.23
N ALA A 152 30.46 -14.86 -11.54
CA ALA A 152 29.23 -14.08 -11.37
C ALA A 152 28.95 -13.85 -9.87
N LYS A 153 29.40 -12.71 -9.33
CA LYS A 153 28.97 -12.19 -8.01
C LYS A 153 27.45 -12.33 -7.92
N ALA A 154 26.96 -12.79 -6.77
CA ALA A 154 25.53 -12.97 -6.53
C ALA A 154 24.78 -11.70 -6.96
N ALA A 155 23.78 -11.85 -7.84
CA ALA A 155 23.05 -10.71 -8.39
C ALA A 155 22.32 -9.99 -7.25
N ASP A 156 22.44 -8.66 -7.21
CA ASP A 156 21.67 -7.81 -6.30
C ASP A 156 20.18 -8.00 -6.61
N ASN A 157 19.48 -8.74 -5.74
CA ASN A 157 18.05 -9.03 -5.88
C ASN A 157 17.18 -7.79 -5.65
N ASP A 158 17.77 -6.71 -5.12
CA ASP A 158 17.09 -5.50 -4.67
C ASP A 158 16.81 -4.48 -5.78
N LEU A 159 17.23 -4.72 -7.03
CA LEU A 159 17.13 -3.71 -8.08
C LEU A 159 15.98 -3.89 -9.05
N ILE A 160 15.41 -2.77 -9.46
CA ILE A 160 14.41 -2.68 -10.54
C ILE A 160 15.10 -2.88 -11.90
N PRO A 161 14.61 -3.80 -12.76
CA PRO A 161 15.25 -4.15 -14.04
C PRO A 161 15.36 -3.07 -15.06
N ALA A 162 14.25 -2.37 -15.16
CA ALA A 162 14.06 -1.36 -16.13
C ALA A 162 13.16 -0.31 -15.52
N LEU A 163 13.41 0.93 -15.92
CA LEU A 163 12.67 2.08 -15.44
C LEU A 163 12.30 2.94 -16.64
N ARG A 164 11.01 3.25 -16.78
CA ARG A 164 10.51 4.11 -17.85
C ARG A 164 10.95 5.56 -17.63
N ILE A 165 11.42 6.21 -18.70
CA ILE A 165 11.80 7.63 -18.74
C ILE A 165 10.53 8.46 -18.99
N ARG A 166 10.31 9.52 -18.20
CA ARG A 166 8.99 10.18 -18.11
C ARG A 166 8.70 11.26 -19.16
N ASP A 167 9.69 11.95 -19.74
CA ASP A 167 9.43 13.08 -20.65
C ASP A 167 10.28 13.11 -21.94
N GLY A 168 9.73 13.75 -22.98
CA GLY A 168 10.12 13.71 -24.40
C GLY A 168 11.40 14.44 -24.83
N SER A 169 12.27 14.78 -23.88
CA SER A 169 13.69 14.85 -24.15
C SER A 169 14.31 13.81 -23.24
N ALA A 170 15.16 12.94 -23.77
CA ALA A 170 16.14 12.28 -22.92
C ALA A 170 16.94 13.40 -22.27
N THR A 171 16.45 13.93 -21.15
CA THR A 171 17.15 14.92 -20.35
C THR A 171 18.38 14.16 -19.98
N SER A 172 19.51 14.56 -20.59
CA SER A 172 20.79 13.99 -20.27
C SER A 172 20.91 14.09 -18.76
N LEU A 173 20.73 12.98 -18.04
CA LEU A 173 21.04 12.92 -16.63
C LEU A 173 22.47 13.38 -16.55
N SER A 174 22.69 14.61 -16.08
CA SER A 174 24.02 15.15 -16.08
C SER A 174 24.82 14.24 -15.16
N MET A 175 25.95 13.73 -15.64
CA MET A 175 26.84 12.90 -14.81
C MET A 175 27.28 13.64 -13.52
N ARG A 176 27.11 14.97 -13.47
CA ARG A 176 27.30 15.80 -12.27
C ARG A 176 26.20 15.58 -11.23
N ASP A 177 24.92 15.61 -11.62
CA ASP A 177 23.79 15.39 -10.70
C ASP A 177 23.79 13.96 -10.15
N LEU A 178 24.16 13.00 -10.99
CA LEU A 178 24.33 11.60 -10.59
C LEU A 178 25.48 11.38 -9.61
N LYS A 179 26.60 12.07 -9.81
CA LYS A 179 27.72 12.06 -8.86
C LYS A 179 27.38 12.75 -7.55
N ALA A 180 26.57 13.81 -7.57
CA ALA A 180 26.09 14.46 -6.35
C ALA A 180 25.22 13.51 -5.51
N LEU A 181 24.29 12.78 -6.12
CA LEU A 181 23.47 11.77 -5.45
C LEU A 181 24.28 10.56 -4.94
N GLN A 182 25.37 10.19 -5.64
CA GLN A 182 26.32 9.19 -5.14
C GLN A 182 27.11 9.69 -3.92
N GLY A 183 27.36 10.99 -3.80
CA GLY A 183 28.02 11.59 -2.64
C GLY A 183 27.25 11.36 -1.34
N ASP A 184 25.92 11.53 -1.36
CA ASP A 184 25.05 11.28 -0.21
C ASP A 184 25.13 9.83 0.28
N MET A 185 25.28 8.85 -0.63
CA MET A 185 25.38 7.42 -0.31
C MET A 185 26.69 7.01 0.41
N LEU A 186 27.67 7.91 0.55
CA LEU A 186 28.94 7.64 1.24
C LEU A 186 28.80 7.69 2.77
N THR A 187 27.70 8.24 3.28
CA THR A 187 27.41 8.34 4.72
C THR A 187 26.30 7.38 5.11
N SER A 188 26.34 6.89 6.36
CA SER A 188 25.30 5.99 6.86
C SER A 188 23.93 6.67 6.86
N LEU A 189 22.87 5.86 6.81
CA LEU A 189 21.51 6.36 6.70
C LEU A 189 21.12 7.18 7.94
N ALA A 190 21.56 6.75 9.14
CA ALA A 190 21.35 7.51 10.37
C ALA A 190 22.10 8.84 10.40
N THR A 191 23.34 8.89 9.89
CA THR A 191 24.10 10.15 9.80
C THR A 191 23.44 11.12 8.83
N GLN A 192 23.02 10.63 7.65
CA GLN A 192 22.23 11.43 6.70
C GLN A 192 20.97 11.97 7.36
N PHE A 193 20.24 11.11 8.07
CA PHE A 193 19.01 11.46 8.74
C PHE A 193 19.24 12.55 9.80
N ALA A 194 20.18 12.37 10.71
CA ALA A 194 20.34 13.29 11.83
C ALA A 194 20.78 14.68 11.38
N HIS A 195 21.72 14.77 10.45
CA HIS A 195 22.13 16.06 9.87
C HIS A 195 20.96 16.75 9.15
N LYS A 196 20.16 16.01 8.37
CA LYS A 196 18.99 16.58 7.68
C LYS A 196 17.87 16.93 8.66
N PHE A 197 17.69 16.17 9.73
CA PHE A 197 16.67 16.42 10.75
C PHE A 197 16.90 17.75 11.46
N ASP A 198 18.15 18.07 11.83
CA ASP A 198 18.47 19.32 12.53
C ASP A 198 18.25 20.55 11.63
N ASN A 199 18.56 20.44 10.35
CA ASN A 199 18.52 21.56 9.40
C ASN A 199 17.17 21.72 8.67
N CYS A 200 16.34 20.68 8.62
CA CYS A 200 15.04 20.71 7.93
C CYS A 200 13.99 21.45 8.78
N PRO A 201 13.18 22.37 8.22
CA PRO A 201 12.08 22.99 8.96
C PRO A 201 11.01 21.96 9.35
N ASP A 202 10.22 22.23 10.38
CA ASP A 202 9.19 21.27 10.86
C ASP A 202 8.16 20.86 9.80
N SER A 203 7.86 21.76 8.85
CA SER A 203 6.98 21.49 7.71
C SER A 203 7.67 20.80 6.53
N GLY A 204 8.99 20.63 6.60
CA GLY A 204 9.83 20.12 5.53
C GLY A 204 9.81 18.59 5.39
N LEU A 205 10.45 18.12 4.32
CA LEU A 205 10.61 16.71 3.99
C LEU A 205 12.10 16.32 4.04
N ILE A 206 12.37 15.11 4.51
CA ILE A 206 13.70 14.55 4.70
C ILE A 206 13.89 13.43 3.69
N PHE A 207 14.77 13.65 2.70
CA PHE A 207 15.14 12.65 1.70
C PHE A 207 16.35 11.84 2.14
N LEU A 208 16.24 10.52 2.08
CA LEU A 208 17.25 9.56 2.55
C LEU A 208 17.53 8.49 1.49
N LEU A 209 18.82 8.13 1.36
CA LEU A 209 19.28 7.20 0.33
C LEU A 209 20.34 6.23 0.88
N ASN A 210 20.04 4.94 0.88
CA ASN A 210 20.89 3.90 1.45
C ASN A 210 21.62 3.09 0.36
N GLY A 211 22.89 3.42 0.13
CA GLY A 211 23.79 2.70 -0.79
C GLY A 211 24.58 1.53 -0.16
N GLU A 212 24.37 1.23 1.12
CA GLU A 212 25.19 0.27 1.87
C GLU A 212 25.10 -1.14 1.27
N GLY A 213 26.25 -1.75 0.97
CA GLY A 213 26.33 -3.11 0.41
C GLY A 213 25.96 -3.22 -1.09
N LEU A 214 25.66 -2.12 -1.77
CA LEU A 214 25.42 -2.10 -3.21
C LEU A 214 26.73 -1.94 -4.00
N SER A 215 26.82 -2.56 -5.17
CA SER A 215 27.92 -2.28 -6.11
C SER A 215 27.86 -0.83 -6.63
N PRO A 216 28.97 -0.24 -7.12
CA PRO A 216 28.93 1.12 -7.70
C PRO A 216 27.89 1.28 -8.83
N LYS A 217 27.71 0.22 -9.63
CA LYS A 217 26.69 0.16 -10.69
C LYS A 217 25.27 0.12 -10.12
N SER A 218 25.08 -0.59 -9.02
CA SER A 218 23.82 -0.68 -8.29
C SER A 218 23.45 0.64 -7.59
N GLN A 219 24.44 1.35 -7.06
CA GLN A 219 24.26 2.70 -6.50
C GLN A 219 23.87 3.71 -7.57
N LEU A 220 24.47 3.64 -8.76
CA LEU A 220 24.07 4.45 -9.90
C LEU A 220 22.61 4.17 -10.30
N ALA A 221 22.22 2.89 -10.40
CA ALA A 221 20.86 2.49 -10.72
C ALA A 221 19.84 2.99 -9.68
N LEU A 222 20.18 2.90 -8.39
CA LEU A 222 19.34 3.41 -7.31
C LEU A 222 19.19 4.93 -7.37
N SER A 223 20.25 5.67 -7.72
CA SER A 223 20.22 7.14 -7.86
C SER A 223 19.27 7.59 -8.97
N ILE A 224 19.30 6.91 -10.12
CA ILE A 224 18.40 7.18 -11.24
C ILE A 224 16.96 6.87 -10.84
N TRP A 225 16.75 5.72 -10.20
CA TRP A 225 15.44 5.35 -9.70
C TRP A 225 14.89 6.40 -8.74
N ALA A 226 15.71 6.85 -7.79
CA ALA A 226 15.32 7.86 -6.83
C ALA A 226 14.96 9.18 -7.53
N LYS A 227 15.75 9.65 -8.50
CA LYS A 227 15.45 10.89 -9.23
C LYS A 227 14.13 10.81 -10.01
N GLU A 228 13.89 9.70 -10.71
CA GLU A 228 12.70 9.52 -11.56
C GLU A 228 11.41 9.24 -10.78
N VAL A 229 11.52 8.56 -9.64
CA VAL A 229 10.36 8.10 -8.87
C VAL A 229 10.13 8.95 -7.64
N MET A 230 11.19 9.25 -6.88
CA MET A 230 11.07 10.10 -5.69
C MET A 230 11.09 11.57 -6.09
N GLY A 231 11.99 11.95 -6.99
CA GLY A 231 12.16 13.33 -7.45
C GLY A 231 13.54 13.89 -7.15
N ASP A 232 13.74 15.18 -7.42
CA ASP A 232 14.99 15.88 -7.19
C ASP A 232 15.00 16.51 -5.79
N PRO A 233 15.88 16.07 -4.87
CA PRO A 233 15.94 16.62 -3.53
C PRO A 233 16.53 18.04 -3.47
N ALA A 234 17.34 18.47 -4.45
CA ALA A 234 17.91 19.81 -4.47
C ALA A 234 16.88 20.86 -4.91
N GLN A 235 15.97 20.47 -5.79
CA GLN A 235 14.84 21.31 -6.22
C GLN A 235 13.58 21.07 -5.38
N GLU A 236 13.61 20.08 -4.48
CA GLU A 236 12.47 19.58 -3.73
C GLU A 236 11.23 19.34 -4.62
N CYS A 237 11.38 18.69 -5.77
CA CYS A 237 10.31 18.54 -6.75
C CYS A 237 10.20 17.09 -7.25
N GLY A 238 9.04 16.73 -7.80
CA GLY A 238 8.83 15.43 -8.43
C GLY A 238 7.79 14.56 -7.71
N PRO A 239 7.61 13.31 -8.15
CA PRO A 239 6.38 12.58 -7.91
C PRO A 239 6.12 12.26 -6.44
N ALA A 240 7.15 11.87 -5.67
CA ALA A 240 6.99 11.62 -4.24
C ALA A 240 6.84 12.92 -3.44
N TRP A 241 7.51 13.99 -3.86
CA TRP A 241 7.37 15.32 -3.26
C TRP A 241 5.95 15.84 -3.44
N ASP A 242 5.42 15.78 -4.65
CA ASP A 242 4.06 16.20 -4.99
C ASP A 242 3.05 15.36 -4.20
N LEU A 243 3.24 14.04 -4.12
CA LEU A 243 2.39 13.13 -3.36
C LEU A 243 2.36 13.51 -1.87
N LEU A 244 3.51 13.69 -1.23
CA LEU A 244 3.55 14.08 0.18
C LEU A 244 2.93 15.46 0.40
N ARG A 245 3.24 16.46 -0.44
CA ARG A 245 2.68 17.82 -0.28
C ARG A 245 1.16 17.87 -0.45
N SER A 246 0.63 17.12 -1.40
CA SER A 246 -0.82 17.02 -1.64
C SER A 246 -1.55 16.13 -0.62
N ASN A 247 -0.83 15.27 0.12
CA ASN A 247 -1.42 14.34 1.09
C ASN A 247 -0.82 14.52 2.50
N PRO A 248 -1.36 15.44 3.31
CA PRO A 248 -0.91 15.65 4.69
C PRO A 248 -1.07 14.42 5.60
N ALA A 249 -1.95 13.46 5.24
CA ALA A 249 -2.11 12.21 5.98
C ALA A 249 -0.92 11.23 5.78
N ILE A 250 -0.12 11.39 4.72
CA ILE A 250 1.06 10.58 4.46
C ILE A 250 2.26 11.20 5.19
N GLY A 251 2.87 10.41 6.07
CA GLY A 251 4.04 10.80 6.86
C GLY A 251 5.35 10.33 6.24
N ALA A 252 5.34 9.26 5.45
CA ALA A 252 6.52 8.83 4.73
C ALA A 252 6.15 8.10 3.43
N VAL A 253 7.02 8.24 2.45
CA VAL A 253 7.00 7.41 1.25
C VAL A 253 8.35 6.77 1.05
N PHE A 254 8.36 5.51 0.63
CA PHE A 254 9.60 4.75 0.52
C PHE A 254 9.65 3.97 -0.79
N GLY A 255 10.85 3.63 -1.21
CA GLY A 255 11.11 2.89 -2.43
C GLY A 255 12.14 1.82 -2.23
N VAL A 256 12.06 0.76 -3.04
CA VAL A 256 13.04 -0.33 -3.14
C VAL A 256 13.38 -0.98 -1.79
N LYS A 257 12.88 -2.20 -1.57
CA LYS A 257 13.18 -2.96 -0.35
C LYS A 257 14.66 -3.31 -0.26
N ASP A 258 15.22 -3.29 0.95
CA ASP A 258 16.50 -3.90 1.28
C ASP A 258 16.24 -5.36 1.70
N SER A 259 16.58 -6.34 0.85
CA SER A 259 16.30 -7.76 1.14
C SER A 259 17.36 -8.44 2.00
N ARG A 260 18.37 -7.69 2.47
CA ARG A 260 19.36 -8.23 3.39
C ARG A 260 18.71 -8.50 4.74
N ASN A 261 18.89 -9.71 5.24
CA ASN A 261 18.53 -10.02 6.61
C ASN A 261 19.56 -9.41 7.55
N SER A 262 19.14 -8.48 8.41
CA SER A 262 19.89 -8.16 9.63
C SER A 262 18.94 -8.02 10.80
N VAL A 263 19.26 -8.71 11.88
CA VAL A 263 18.63 -8.50 13.17
C VAL A 263 19.57 -7.61 13.97
N THR A 264 19.05 -6.51 14.49
CA THR A 264 19.80 -5.69 15.47
C THR A 264 19.21 -6.03 16.83
N PRO A 265 19.97 -6.69 17.73
CA PRO A 265 19.54 -6.83 19.10
C PRO A 265 19.44 -5.43 19.72
N TRP A 266 18.32 -5.16 20.37
CA TRP A 266 18.05 -3.91 21.03
C TRP A 266 17.94 -4.14 22.55
N SER A 267 18.36 -3.16 23.34
CA SER A 267 18.41 -3.19 24.81
C SER A 267 17.79 -1.90 25.36
N ASN A 268 17.33 -1.83 26.61
CA ASN A 268 16.66 -0.63 27.14
C ASN A 268 17.64 0.37 27.82
N GLY A 269 18.85 0.50 27.28
CA GLY A 269 19.95 1.19 27.96
C GLY A 269 20.10 2.67 27.59
N ARG A 270 19.89 3.01 26.31
CA ARG A 270 20.14 4.33 25.73
C ARG A 270 18.86 5.19 25.65
N ARG A 271 19.00 6.46 25.24
CA ARG A 271 17.90 7.44 25.25
C ARG A 271 16.77 7.09 24.29
N LEU A 272 17.10 6.76 23.04
CA LEU A 272 16.13 6.33 22.03
C LEU A 272 15.41 5.06 22.48
N GLU A 273 16.17 4.13 23.05
CA GLU A 273 15.70 2.84 23.53
C GLU A 273 14.57 3.02 24.57
N LYS A 274 14.83 3.81 25.61
CA LYS A 274 13.80 4.13 26.63
C LYS A 274 12.56 4.82 26.05
N MET A 275 12.70 5.61 24.99
CA MET A 275 11.54 6.20 24.31
C MET A 275 10.72 5.14 23.57
N LEU A 276 11.38 4.21 22.85
CA LEU A 276 10.69 3.16 22.13
C LEU A 276 9.85 2.29 23.08
N ASP A 277 10.39 1.98 24.26
CA ASP A 277 9.64 1.33 25.35
C ASP A 277 8.40 2.15 25.74
N ALA A 278 8.56 3.46 25.96
CA ALA A 278 7.45 4.34 26.33
C ALA A 278 6.39 4.47 25.22
N LEU A 279 6.80 4.33 23.95
CA LEU A 279 5.91 4.28 22.78
C LEU A 279 5.32 2.89 22.53
N GLY A 280 5.71 1.88 23.30
CA GLY A 280 5.30 0.49 23.12
C GLY A 280 5.76 -0.11 21.79
N ILE A 281 6.87 0.36 21.23
CA ILE A 281 7.54 -0.26 20.08
C ILE A 281 8.41 -1.38 20.64
N ASP A 282 8.13 -2.62 20.26
CA ASP A 282 8.81 -3.82 20.76
C ASP A 282 9.84 -4.39 19.75
N ASP A 283 10.68 -5.30 20.23
CA ASP A 283 11.69 -5.98 19.41
C ASP A 283 11.10 -6.73 18.22
N ALA A 284 9.89 -7.28 18.37
CA ALA A 284 9.23 -8.06 17.33
C ALA A 284 8.77 -7.15 16.17
N GLU A 285 8.27 -5.96 16.48
CA GLU A 285 7.92 -4.94 15.50
C GLU A 285 9.16 -4.49 14.72
N ILE A 286 10.25 -4.17 15.41
CA ILE A 286 11.51 -3.75 14.76
C ILE A 286 12.07 -4.89 13.90
N ALA A 287 12.06 -6.14 14.41
CA ALA A 287 12.49 -7.31 13.66
C ALA A 287 11.62 -7.58 12.42
N SER A 288 10.30 -7.34 12.51
CA SER A 288 9.36 -7.52 11.39
C SER A 288 9.60 -6.54 10.24
N VAL A 289 10.12 -5.35 10.54
CA VAL A 289 10.45 -4.31 9.54
C VAL A 289 11.68 -4.72 8.72
N GLY A 290 12.58 -5.52 9.29
CA GLY A 290 13.81 -5.95 8.62
C GLY A 290 14.86 -4.84 8.59
N ARG A 291 15.26 -4.39 7.39
CA ARG A 291 16.12 -3.20 7.17
C ARG A 291 15.31 -2.04 6.58
N SER A 292 15.76 -0.82 6.84
CA SER A 292 15.18 0.39 6.24
C SER A 292 15.25 0.32 4.71
N PRO A 293 14.19 0.78 4.00
CA PRO A 293 14.19 0.82 2.54
C PRO A 293 15.38 1.57 1.96
N ARG A 294 15.74 1.25 0.72
CA ARG A 294 16.89 1.86 0.04
C ARG A 294 16.69 3.34 -0.24
N CYS A 295 15.44 3.78 -0.34
CA CYS A 295 15.10 5.19 -0.54
C CYS A 295 13.89 5.57 0.31
N MET A 296 13.93 6.73 0.97
CA MET A 296 12.82 7.25 1.75
C MET A 296 12.69 8.76 1.58
N LEU A 297 11.46 9.25 1.64
CA LEU A 297 11.15 10.66 1.80
C LEU A 297 10.14 10.76 2.96
N ILE A 298 10.56 11.41 4.04
CA ILE A 298 9.85 11.42 5.33
C ILE A 298 9.45 12.85 5.68
N ARG A 299 8.20 13.05 6.11
CA ARG A 299 7.74 14.34 6.63
C ARG A 299 8.29 14.55 8.04
N LYS A 300 9.03 15.65 8.26
CA LYS A 300 9.64 15.92 9.58
C LYS A 300 8.59 16.00 10.69
N SER A 301 7.43 16.63 10.43
CA SER A 301 6.34 16.70 11.40
C SER A 301 5.73 15.35 11.81
N SER A 302 6.02 14.26 11.09
CA SER A 302 5.60 12.90 11.45
C SER A 302 6.60 12.18 12.36
N LEU A 303 7.68 12.85 12.80
CA LEU A 303 8.70 12.34 13.71
C LEU A 303 8.61 13.01 15.09
N VAL A 304 7.38 13.18 15.59
CA VAL A 304 7.08 13.90 16.84
C VAL A 304 7.84 13.30 18.03
N ALA A 305 8.00 11.99 18.07
CA ALA A 305 8.76 11.25 19.07
C ALA A 305 10.19 11.79 19.25
N LEU A 306 10.92 11.99 18.15
CA LEU A 306 12.28 12.54 18.18
C LEU A 306 12.32 14.00 18.64
N LYS A 307 11.29 14.79 18.29
CA LYS A 307 11.14 16.16 18.79
C LYS A 307 10.87 16.18 20.29
N ALA A 308 10.00 15.30 20.78
CA ALA A 308 9.73 15.16 22.22
C ALA A 308 10.97 14.70 22.99
N LEU A 309 11.83 13.90 22.36
CA LEU A 309 13.13 13.55 22.90
C LEU A 309 14.15 14.68 22.84
N ASN A 310 13.92 15.82 22.17
CA ASN A 310 14.98 16.78 21.86
C ASN A 310 16.21 16.10 21.22
N PHE A 311 15.96 15.24 20.24
CA PHE A 311 17.01 14.56 19.47
C PHE A 311 17.79 15.56 18.62
N SER A 312 19.11 15.35 18.51
CA SER A 312 20.03 16.08 17.63
C SER A 312 21.08 15.15 17.02
N ALA A 313 21.78 15.60 15.98
CA ALA A 313 22.90 14.86 15.40
C ALA A 313 24.04 14.58 16.40
N GLU A 314 24.21 15.43 17.41
CA GLU A 314 25.20 15.22 18.47
C GLU A 314 24.92 13.96 19.30
N ASP A 315 23.64 13.58 19.47
CA ASP A 315 23.25 12.38 20.21
C ASP A 315 23.79 11.09 19.56
N LEU A 316 23.94 11.08 18.23
CA LEU A 316 24.60 9.97 17.52
C LEU A 316 26.10 9.96 17.80
N THR A 317 26.77 11.12 17.68
CA THR A 317 28.23 11.22 17.89
C THR A 317 28.64 10.89 19.33
N ASN A 318 27.79 11.24 20.30
CA ASN A 318 28.03 10.99 21.72
C ASN A 318 27.59 9.58 22.16
N GLY A 319 27.07 8.75 21.24
CA GLY A 319 26.64 7.38 21.51
C GLY A 319 25.35 7.26 22.34
N LEU A 320 24.66 8.37 22.63
CA LEU A 320 23.38 8.42 23.36
C LEU A 320 22.23 7.77 22.59
N VAL A 321 22.38 7.65 21.27
CA VAL A 321 21.46 6.95 20.37
C VAL A 321 22.23 5.87 19.62
N ASN A 322 21.62 4.69 19.49
CA ASN A 322 22.17 3.63 18.66
C ASN A 322 21.85 3.93 17.19
N GLU A 323 22.89 4.11 16.39
CA GLU A 323 22.80 4.43 14.97
C GLU A 323 21.96 3.41 14.19
N ARG A 324 22.24 2.11 14.39
CA ARG A 324 21.56 1.04 13.69
C ARG A 324 20.10 0.93 14.09
N LEU A 325 19.80 1.15 15.36
CA LEU A 325 18.42 1.20 15.85
C LEU A 325 17.67 2.37 15.23
N LEU A 326 18.27 3.56 15.19
CA LEU A 326 17.66 4.75 14.60
C LEU A 326 17.22 4.50 13.16
N GLU A 327 18.06 3.87 12.34
CA GLU A 327 17.71 3.51 10.95
C GLU A 327 16.43 2.67 10.89
N LEU A 328 16.30 1.67 11.76
CA LEU A 328 15.18 0.72 11.76
C LEU A 328 13.86 1.31 12.25
N VAL A 329 13.93 2.28 13.16
CA VAL A 329 12.73 2.83 13.82
C VAL A 329 12.13 4.06 13.14
N LEU A 330 12.75 4.63 12.10
CA LEU A 330 12.21 5.80 11.40
C LEU A 330 10.76 5.59 10.91
N LEU A 331 10.51 4.49 10.20
CA LEU A 331 9.16 4.18 9.70
C LEU A 331 8.21 3.74 10.83
N PRO A 332 8.59 2.86 11.77
CA PRO A 332 7.80 2.60 12.97
C PRO A 332 7.35 3.86 13.72
N MET A 333 8.26 4.81 13.98
CA MET A 333 7.93 6.08 14.65
C MET A 333 6.92 6.91 13.85
N VAL A 334 7.03 6.97 12.52
CA VAL A 334 6.04 7.62 11.66
C VAL A 334 4.68 6.93 11.75
N LYS A 335 4.63 5.60 11.75
CA LYS A 335 3.37 4.85 11.94
C LYS A 335 2.73 5.15 13.29
N ARG A 336 3.54 5.32 14.35
CA ARG A 336 3.04 5.63 15.70
C ARG A 336 2.34 6.98 15.80
N THR A 337 2.60 7.93 14.89
CA THR A 337 1.82 9.18 14.84
C THR A 337 0.46 9.02 14.13
N GLY A 338 0.08 7.81 13.73
CA GLY A 338 -1.08 7.58 12.86
C GLY A 338 -0.89 8.12 11.44
N ALA A 339 0.35 8.42 11.02
CA ALA A 339 0.60 8.84 9.65
C ALA A 339 0.74 7.62 8.73
N LEU A 340 0.25 7.77 7.49
CA LEU A 340 0.40 6.73 6.48
C LEU A 340 1.84 6.61 6.00
N ILE A 341 2.23 5.38 5.70
CA ILE A 341 3.48 5.09 4.99
C ILE A 341 3.12 4.42 3.66
N ALA A 342 3.61 4.98 2.57
CA ALA A 342 3.29 4.48 1.23
C ALA A 342 4.53 4.02 0.47
N GLU A 343 4.46 2.86 -0.17
CA GLU A 343 5.45 2.46 -1.15
C GLU A 343 5.27 3.30 -2.42
N MET A 344 6.35 3.94 -2.86
CA MET A 344 6.42 4.62 -4.14
C MET A 344 6.47 3.57 -5.24
N PRO A 345 5.52 3.61 -6.17
CA PRO A 345 5.51 2.69 -7.27
C PRO A 345 6.67 2.98 -8.22
N ALA A 346 7.30 1.93 -8.74
CA ALA A 346 8.31 2.09 -9.78
C ALA A 346 7.76 2.77 -11.05
N GLU A 347 6.44 2.76 -11.27
CA GLU A 347 5.78 3.35 -12.45
C GLU A 347 4.44 4.02 -12.09
N LYS A 348 4.08 5.08 -12.82
CA LYS A 348 2.89 5.94 -12.60
C LYS A 348 1.56 5.20 -12.40
N SER A 349 1.39 3.99 -12.96
CA SER A 349 0.12 3.25 -12.88
C SER A 349 -0.21 2.69 -11.49
N HIS A 350 0.71 2.79 -10.53
CA HIS A 350 0.47 2.48 -9.13
C HIS A 350 0.69 3.69 -8.23
N ILE A 351 0.81 4.92 -8.80
CA ILE A 351 0.76 6.12 -7.96
C ILE A 351 -0.63 6.10 -7.40
N LEU A 352 -0.67 5.90 -6.09
CA LEU A 352 -1.80 6.08 -5.21
C LEU A 352 -2.97 6.75 -5.93
N GLN A 353 -3.80 5.94 -6.58
CA GLN A 353 -5.01 6.42 -7.22
C GLN A 353 -6.00 6.58 -6.08
N TYR A 354 -6.02 7.78 -5.53
CA TYR A 354 -7.15 8.27 -4.81
C TYR A 354 -7.85 9.31 -5.67
N GLU A 355 -9.15 9.36 -5.54
CA GLU A 355 -9.99 10.38 -6.15
C GLU A 355 -10.47 11.30 -5.03
N SER A 356 -10.81 12.55 -5.33
CA SER A 356 -11.50 13.37 -4.34
C SER A 356 -12.80 12.66 -3.95
N VAL A 357 -13.21 12.76 -2.68
CA VAL A 357 -14.53 12.23 -2.29
C VAL A 357 -15.66 12.98 -3.00
N ASP A 358 -15.39 14.21 -3.42
CA ASP A 358 -16.32 15.15 -4.05
C ASP A 358 -16.52 14.92 -5.56
N ASP A 359 -15.60 14.19 -6.21
CA ASP A 359 -15.67 13.92 -7.66
C ASP A 359 -16.71 12.85 -8.02
N VAL A 360 -17.23 12.15 -7.01
CA VAL A 360 -18.12 10.99 -7.16
C VAL A 360 -19.58 11.42 -7.06
N LYS A 361 -20.44 10.87 -7.91
CA LYS A 361 -21.86 11.21 -7.96
C LYS A 361 -22.55 10.91 -6.63
N PHE A 362 -23.06 11.97 -5.98
CA PHE A 362 -23.78 11.94 -4.69
C PHE A 362 -25.20 12.47 -4.88
N ILE A 363 -26.19 11.58 -4.86
CA ILE A 363 -27.61 11.91 -5.03
C ILE A 363 -28.27 12.00 -3.66
N VAL A 364 -28.99 13.09 -3.43
CA VAL A 364 -29.75 13.32 -2.20
C VAL A 364 -31.22 13.04 -2.51
N HIS A 365 -31.83 12.12 -1.76
CA HIS A 365 -33.24 11.76 -1.92
C HIS A 365 -34.11 12.42 -0.85
N ARG A 366 -33.61 12.53 0.39
CA ARG A 366 -34.28 13.23 1.48
C ARG A 366 -33.26 13.99 2.32
N LEU A 367 -33.53 15.28 2.54
CA LEU A 367 -32.66 16.18 3.31
C LEU A 367 -32.81 15.95 4.82
N LEU A 368 -31.69 16.06 5.53
CA LEU A 368 -31.68 16.07 6.99
C LEU A 368 -32.18 17.44 7.47
N ALA A 369 -33.11 17.43 8.42
CA ALA A 369 -33.47 18.64 9.17
C ALA A 369 -32.27 19.14 10.00
N SER A 370 -32.34 20.35 10.55
CA SER A 370 -31.22 20.91 11.32
C SER A 370 -30.71 19.91 12.39
N PRO A 371 -29.43 19.51 12.33
CA PRO A 371 -28.84 18.54 13.26
C PRO A 371 -28.44 19.17 14.61
N ALA A 372 -28.52 20.50 14.73
CA ALA A 372 -28.09 21.24 15.90
C ALA A 372 -28.72 20.70 17.19
N GLY A 373 -27.88 20.37 18.17
CA GLY A 373 -28.30 19.86 19.47
C GLY A 373 -28.91 18.46 19.46
N THR A 374 -28.81 17.71 18.36
CA THR A 374 -29.31 16.34 18.25
C THR A 374 -28.20 15.32 18.10
N ASP A 375 -28.46 14.07 18.49
CA ASP A 375 -27.55 12.95 18.25
C ASP A 375 -27.86 12.34 16.88
N VAL A 376 -26.90 12.40 15.96
CA VAL A 376 -27.08 12.00 14.56
C VAL A 376 -26.22 10.78 14.25
N CYS A 377 -26.80 9.78 13.62
CA CYS A 377 -26.08 8.64 13.05
C CYS A 377 -25.89 8.83 11.54
N LEU A 378 -24.64 8.82 11.08
CA LEU A 378 -24.28 8.67 9.67
C LEU A 378 -24.15 7.18 9.38
N PHE A 379 -25.22 6.57 8.89
CA PHE A 379 -25.30 5.13 8.67
C PHE A 379 -24.92 4.78 7.23
N VAL A 380 -23.84 4.02 7.04
CA VAL A 380 -23.43 3.53 5.71
C VAL A 380 -23.92 2.11 5.49
N GLY A 381 -24.51 1.84 4.33
CA GLY A 381 -24.87 0.47 3.95
C GLY A 381 -24.82 0.22 2.46
N LEU A 382 -24.57 -1.03 2.09
CA LEU A 382 -24.49 -1.46 0.70
C LEU A 382 -25.89 -1.60 0.11
N LEU A 383 -26.14 -0.92 -1.01
CA LEU A 383 -27.37 -1.10 -1.78
C LEU A 383 -27.23 -2.34 -2.67
N ASN A 384 -28.27 -3.17 -2.66
CA ASN A 384 -28.37 -4.29 -3.58
C ASN A 384 -28.60 -3.81 -5.03
N LYS A 385 -28.66 -4.76 -5.98
CA LYS A 385 -28.89 -4.45 -7.41
C LYS A 385 -30.21 -3.73 -7.70
N SER A 386 -31.17 -3.81 -6.78
CA SER A 386 -32.46 -3.11 -6.87
C SER A 386 -32.44 -1.74 -6.19
N GLY A 387 -31.27 -1.29 -5.70
CA GLY A 387 -31.11 0.02 -5.06
C GLY A 387 -31.64 0.11 -3.63
N THR A 388 -31.91 -1.02 -2.97
CA THR A 388 -32.43 -1.07 -1.59
C THR A 388 -31.37 -1.60 -0.62
N PHE A 389 -31.47 -1.19 0.65
CA PHE A 389 -30.69 -1.78 1.74
C PHE A 389 -31.13 -3.23 2.02
N SER A 390 -30.23 -4.01 2.63
CA SER A 390 -30.57 -5.33 3.14
C SER A 390 -31.54 -5.23 4.33
N PRO A 391 -32.33 -6.30 4.61
CA PRO A 391 -33.22 -6.34 5.77
C PRO A 391 -32.51 -6.03 7.10
N HIS A 392 -31.29 -6.54 7.30
CA HIS A 392 -30.56 -6.35 8.55
C HIS A 392 -30.11 -4.90 8.75
N ALA A 393 -29.77 -4.20 7.66
CA ALA A 393 -29.41 -2.79 7.69
C ALA A 393 -30.63 -1.91 8.02
N LEU A 394 -31.80 -2.22 7.44
CA LEU A 394 -33.06 -1.53 7.79
C LEU A 394 -33.39 -1.70 9.27
N ARG A 395 -33.30 -2.94 9.77
CA ARG A 395 -33.51 -3.31 11.17
C ARG A 395 -32.57 -2.56 12.10
N TYR A 396 -31.30 -2.47 11.73
CA TYR A 396 -30.29 -1.76 12.51
C TYR A 396 -30.55 -0.25 12.55
N MET A 397 -30.88 0.38 11.43
CA MET A 397 -31.26 1.80 11.41
C MET A 397 -32.51 2.07 12.27
N GLN A 398 -33.53 1.20 12.19
CA GLN A 398 -34.74 1.30 13.01
C GLN A 398 -34.42 1.20 14.51
N ALA A 399 -33.56 0.25 14.91
CA ALA A 399 -33.16 0.10 16.31
C ALA A 399 -32.38 1.32 16.83
N LEU A 400 -31.48 1.90 16.03
CA LEU A 400 -30.79 3.14 16.38
C LEU A 400 -31.75 4.32 16.52
N ARG A 401 -32.74 4.41 15.63
CA ARG A 401 -33.80 5.43 15.67
C ARG A 401 -34.64 5.30 16.94
N SER A 402 -35.06 4.08 17.28
CA SER A 402 -35.79 3.79 18.52
C SER A 402 -34.97 4.09 19.78
N ALA A 403 -33.64 4.05 19.70
CA ALA A 403 -32.74 4.45 20.77
C ALA A 403 -32.49 5.98 20.84
N GLY A 404 -33.18 6.78 20.02
CA GLY A 404 -33.19 8.24 20.10
C GLY A 404 -32.25 8.97 19.13
N LEU A 405 -31.57 8.26 18.22
CA LEU A 405 -30.72 8.89 17.20
C LEU A 405 -31.53 9.31 15.98
N ARG A 406 -31.14 10.44 15.38
CA ARG A 406 -31.57 10.80 14.02
C ARG A 406 -30.69 10.09 13.00
N ILE A 407 -31.28 9.41 12.03
CA ILE A 407 -30.53 8.59 11.07
C ILE A 407 -30.41 9.33 9.74
N PHE A 408 -29.18 9.58 9.33
CA PHE A 408 -28.84 9.91 7.95
C PHE A 408 -28.31 8.66 7.27
N ALA A 409 -29.16 8.01 6.48
CA ALA A 409 -28.82 6.83 5.70
C ALA A 409 -27.99 7.23 4.46
N LEU A 410 -26.83 6.58 4.29
CA LEU A 410 -25.87 6.77 3.22
C LEU A 410 -25.71 5.46 2.45
N GLY A 411 -26.42 5.34 1.33
CA GLY A 411 -26.41 4.14 0.49
C GLY A 411 -25.21 4.09 -0.45
N VAL A 412 -24.49 2.97 -0.43
CA VAL A 412 -23.38 2.69 -1.36
C VAL A 412 -23.91 1.90 -2.54
N ALA A 413 -23.88 2.49 -3.74
CA ALA A 413 -24.27 1.81 -4.97
C ALA A 413 -23.06 1.22 -5.70
N THR A 414 -23.08 -0.08 -6.02
CA THR A 414 -22.08 -0.70 -6.91
C THR A 414 -22.43 -0.57 -8.40
N GLY A 415 -23.65 -0.11 -8.70
CA GLY A 415 -24.15 0.16 -10.04
C GLY A 415 -24.55 1.63 -10.18
N ASP A 416 -25.56 1.92 -11.01
CA ASP A 416 -26.09 3.28 -11.15
C ASP A 416 -26.73 3.76 -9.84
N VAL A 417 -26.12 4.77 -9.24
CA VAL A 417 -26.59 5.42 -8.01
C VAL A 417 -27.99 6.03 -8.17
N SER A 418 -28.42 6.35 -9.39
CA SER A 418 -29.76 6.89 -9.67
C SER A 418 -30.90 5.90 -9.39
N GLY A 419 -30.58 4.61 -9.32
CA GLY A 419 -31.54 3.56 -8.98
C GLY A 419 -31.78 3.37 -7.48
N ALA A 420 -31.17 4.19 -6.62
CA ALA A 420 -31.33 4.09 -5.17
C ALA A 420 -32.76 4.41 -4.72
N ILE A 421 -33.29 3.60 -3.82
CA ILE A 421 -34.65 3.69 -3.31
C ILE A 421 -34.60 4.12 -1.85
N ASP A 422 -35.32 5.19 -1.52
CA ASP A 422 -35.44 5.70 -0.16
C ASP A 422 -36.08 4.65 0.77
N PRO A 423 -35.44 4.29 1.91
CA PRO A 423 -35.95 3.27 2.84
C PRO A 423 -37.15 3.74 3.69
N GLY A 424 -37.61 4.97 3.51
CA GLY A 424 -38.81 5.52 4.17
C GLY A 424 -38.53 6.25 5.48
N VAL A 425 -39.52 7.02 5.92
CA VAL A 425 -39.46 7.90 7.11
C VAL A 425 -39.47 7.13 8.43
N ASP A 426 -39.97 5.90 8.41
CA ASP A 426 -39.97 5.02 9.59
C ASP A 426 -38.58 4.44 9.87
N THR A 427 -37.71 4.42 8.85
CA THR A 427 -36.35 3.85 8.94
C THR A 427 -35.29 4.92 9.18
N CYS A 428 -35.38 6.07 8.51
CA CYS A 428 -34.38 7.14 8.64
C CYS A 428 -34.97 8.54 8.50
N ASP A 429 -34.22 9.57 8.92
CA ASP A 429 -34.61 10.97 8.80
C ASP A 429 -34.17 11.57 7.46
N ALA A 430 -33.01 11.14 6.95
CA ALA A 430 -32.45 11.58 5.69
C ALA A 430 -31.87 10.42 4.91
N PHE A 431 -31.83 10.56 3.58
CA PHE A 431 -31.27 9.55 2.70
C PHE A 431 -30.50 10.18 1.53
N ALA A 432 -29.29 9.69 1.33
CA ALA A 432 -28.50 9.95 0.14
C ALA A 432 -27.80 8.67 -0.34
N ALA A 433 -27.51 8.62 -1.63
CA ALA A 433 -26.79 7.52 -2.25
C ALA A 433 -25.55 8.04 -3.00
N ARG A 434 -24.48 7.24 -2.98
CA ARG A 434 -23.21 7.55 -3.65
C ARG A 434 -22.65 6.30 -4.31
N GLU A 435 -21.93 6.46 -5.41
CA GLU A 435 -21.20 5.36 -6.05
C GLU A 435 -20.08 4.82 -5.13
N ASN A 436 -19.78 3.52 -5.25
CA ASN A 436 -18.81 2.83 -4.41
C ASN A 436 -17.35 3.18 -4.77
N SER A 437 -16.86 4.30 -4.23
CA SER A 437 -15.45 4.69 -4.29
C SER A 437 -14.96 5.15 -2.91
N GLY A 438 -13.91 4.53 -2.38
CA GLY A 438 -13.32 4.92 -1.09
C GLY A 438 -13.97 4.36 0.19
N TYR A 439 -14.96 3.46 0.06
CA TYR A 439 -15.65 2.78 1.16
C TYR A 439 -16.29 3.76 2.18
N ASP A 440 -16.61 3.29 3.38
CA ASP A 440 -17.43 3.99 4.37
C ASP A 440 -16.84 5.35 4.80
N PHE A 441 -15.52 5.43 5.01
CA PHE A 441 -14.85 6.69 5.36
C PHE A 441 -15.03 7.76 4.30
N ALA A 442 -14.96 7.41 3.01
CA ALA A 442 -15.19 8.37 1.95
C ALA A 442 -16.65 8.85 1.91
N LEU A 443 -17.62 8.00 2.24
CA LEU A 443 -19.03 8.40 2.34
C LEU A 443 -19.29 9.32 3.53
N TRP A 444 -18.77 9.00 4.71
CA TRP A 444 -18.87 9.88 5.88
C TRP A 444 -18.20 11.23 5.62
N ALA A 445 -17.00 11.24 5.04
CA ALA A 445 -16.31 12.48 4.68
C ALA A 445 -17.09 13.30 3.64
N ALA A 446 -17.62 12.67 2.60
CA ALA A 446 -18.46 13.35 1.60
C ALA A 446 -19.71 13.96 2.25
N ALA A 447 -20.36 13.24 3.16
CA ALA A 447 -21.51 13.76 3.90
C ALA A 447 -21.14 14.97 4.76
N LEU A 448 -20.03 14.90 5.52
CA LEU A 448 -19.56 15.99 6.37
C LEU A 448 -19.17 17.25 5.58
N ARG A 449 -18.57 17.09 4.39
CA ARG A 449 -18.23 18.23 3.51
C ARG A 449 -19.46 18.86 2.87
N LYS A 450 -20.42 18.02 2.45
CA LYS A 450 -21.64 18.48 1.78
C LYS A 450 -22.66 19.07 2.76
N TYR A 451 -22.62 18.65 4.02
CA TYR A 451 -23.49 19.14 5.10
C TYR A 451 -22.67 19.59 6.31
N PRO A 452 -22.01 20.76 6.24
CA PRO A 452 -21.20 21.28 7.35
C PRO A 452 -21.99 21.45 8.66
N ASP A 453 -23.30 21.68 8.58
CA ASP A 453 -24.18 21.80 9.75
C ASP A 453 -24.15 20.54 10.64
N LEU A 454 -23.76 19.36 10.11
CA LEU A 454 -23.55 18.14 10.91
C LEU A 454 -22.54 18.34 12.05
N TRP A 455 -21.62 19.29 11.90
CA TRP A 455 -20.67 19.64 12.95
C TRP A 455 -21.29 20.39 14.14
N ASP A 456 -22.55 20.83 14.03
CA ASP A 456 -23.31 21.47 15.10
C ASP A 456 -24.18 20.47 15.88
N ALA A 457 -24.14 19.19 15.52
CA ALA A 457 -24.76 18.11 16.28
C ALA A 457 -24.23 18.03 17.73
N ASN A 458 -25.05 17.43 18.60
CA ASN A 458 -24.63 17.09 19.97
C ASN A 458 -23.62 15.94 19.96
N SER A 459 -23.88 14.92 19.13
CA SER A 459 -22.91 13.88 18.81
C SER A 459 -23.13 13.32 17.41
N LEU A 460 -22.06 12.79 16.82
CA LEU A 460 -22.13 12.01 15.58
C LEU A 460 -21.77 10.56 15.88
N LEU A 461 -22.63 9.64 15.43
CA LEU A 461 -22.35 8.21 15.38
C LEU A 461 -22.05 7.81 13.93
N MET A 462 -20.88 7.25 13.69
CA MET A 462 -20.53 6.60 12.43
C MET A 462 -20.79 5.10 12.59
N ALA A 463 -21.69 4.56 11.76
CA ALA A 463 -22.07 3.15 11.81
C ALA A 463 -22.17 2.56 10.39
N ASN A 464 -21.93 1.27 10.26
CA ASN A 464 -22.09 0.56 8.99
C ASN A 464 -22.79 -0.79 9.13
N ASP A 465 -23.20 -1.36 8.00
CA ASP A 465 -23.95 -2.62 7.90
C ASP A 465 -23.08 -3.90 7.96
N SER A 466 -21.82 -3.81 8.41
CA SER A 466 -20.90 -4.97 8.49
C SER A 466 -21.18 -5.94 9.65
N VAL A 467 -22.27 -5.73 10.38
CA VAL A 467 -22.67 -6.44 11.60
C VAL A 467 -24.15 -6.80 11.58
N PHE A 468 -24.50 -7.91 12.23
CA PHE A 468 -25.87 -8.17 12.65
C PHE A 468 -26.11 -7.58 14.05
N VAL A 469 -27.33 -7.14 14.32
CA VAL A 469 -27.73 -6.43 15.54
C VAL A 469 -28.71 -7.25 16.38
N ALA A 470 -28.55 -7.19 17.70
CA ALA A 470 -29.56 -7.53 18.70
C ALA A 470 -30.23 -6.22 19.16
N GLU A 471 -31.42 -5.95 18.65
CA GLU A 471 -32.11 -4.65 18.79
C GLU A 471 -32.39 -4.28 20.26
N ASP A 472 -32.72 -5.26 21.08
CA ASP A 472 -33.05 -5.12 22.49
C ASP A 472 -31.87 -4.65 23.36
N ARG A 473 -30.64 -4.85 22.87
CA ARG A 473 -29.40 -4.44 23.55
C ARG A 473 -28.93 -3.04 23.18
N LEU A 474 -29.42 -2.50 22.06
CA LEU A 474 -29.00 -1.20 21.57
C LEU A 474 -29.31 -0.04 22.53
N PRO A 475 -30.52 0.05 23.13
CA PRO A 475 -30.84 1.14 24.05
C PRO A 475 -29.84 1.25 25.21
N ARG A 476 -29.50 0.12 25.84
CA ARG A 476 -28.47 0.08 26.91
C ARG A 476 -27.11 0.55 26.40
N THR A 477 -26.72 0.11 25.21
CA THR A 477 -25.43 0.50 24.59
C THR A 477 -25.37 2.00 24.33
N ILE A 478 -26.44 2.60 23.81
CA ILE A 478 -26.53 4.06 23.60
C ILE A 478 -26.46 4.81 24.94
N ASP A 479 -27.12 4.30 25.96
CA ASP A 479 -27.06 4.82 27.32
C ASP A 479 -25.63 4.82 27.90
N GLU A 480 -24.89 3.73 27.71
CA GLU A 480 -23.49 3.61 28.12
C GLU A 480 -22.58 4.56 27.31
N LEU A 481 -22.82 4.72 25.99
CA LEU A 481 -22.11 5.70 25.16
C LEU A 481 -22.33 7.14 25.63
N ASN A 482 -23.55 7.46 26.07
CA ASN A 482 -23.89 8.80 26.56
C ASN A 482 -23.25 9.09 27.92
N ARG A 483 -23.00 8.06 28.75
CA ARG A 483 -22.31 8.15 30.05
C ARG A 483 -20.79 7.96 29.93
N SER A 484 -20.29 7.59 28.75
CA SER A 484 -18.87 7.35 28.50
C SER A 484 -18.03 8.58 28.87
N VAL A 485 -16.89 8.31 29.51
CA VAL A 485 -15.89 9.36 29.78
C VAL A 485 -15.07 9.71 28.55
N PHE A 486 -15.17 8.96 27.46
CA PHE A 486 -14.36 9.18 26.27
C PHE A 486 -15.00 10.22 25.33
N ASP A 487 -14.16 11.05 24.74
CA ASP A 487 -14.60 12.05 23.75
C ASP A 487 -14.85 11.38 22.39
N VAL A 488 -14.10 10.31 22.10
CA VAL A 488 -14.30 9.40 20.97
C VAL A 488 -14.46 7.99 21.48
N THR A 489 -15.63 7.39 21.26
CA THR A 489 -15.95 6.06 21.78
C THR A 489 -16.21 5.08 20.64
N GLY A 490 -15.42 4.00 20.57
CA GLY A 490 -15.74 2.83 19.75
C GLY A 490 -16.52 1.79 20.56
N LEU A 491 -17.21 0.85 19.92
CA LEU A 491 -17.73 -0.30 20.68
C LEU A 491 -16.64 -1.28 21.07
N THR A 492 -15.70 -1.54 20.17
CA THR A 492 -14.59 -2.47 20.39
C THR A 492 -13.28 -1.86 19.90
N GLY A 493 -12.19 -2.30 20.52
CA GLY A 493 -10.82 -2.02 20.07
C GLY A 493 -10.24 -3.13 19.20
N CYS A 494 -9.12 -2.85 18.56
CA CYS A 494 -8.31 -3.82 17.85
C CYS A 494 -6.82 -3.54 18.08
N GLU A 495 -6.07 -4.57 18.46
CA GLU A 495 -4.65 -4.50 18.81
C GLU A 495 -3.76 -5.28 17.84
N MET A 496 -4.32 -5.85 16.76
CA MET A 496 -3.55 -6.61 15.76
C MET A 496 -2.41 -5.78 15.12
N GLU A 497 -2.57 -4.45 15.08
CA GLU A 497 -1.51 -3.49 14.75
C GLU A 497 -1.25 -2.58 15.97
N ASN A 498 -1.45 -1.26 15.84
CA ASN A 498 -1.58 -0.38 16.99
C ASN A 498 -3.02 -0.44 17.50
N PHE A 499 -3.22 -0.23 18.82
CA PHE A 499 -4.55 -0.07 19.37
C PHE A 499 -5.32 0.98 18.56
N HIS A 500 -6.51 0.61 18.10
CA HIS A 500 -7.43 1.51 17.43
C HIS A 500 -8.88 1.09 17.63
N LEU A 501 -9.78 2.09 17.55
CA LEU A 501 -11.21 1.87 17.58
C LEU A 501 -11.71 1.35 16.23
N GLN A 502 -12.60 0.36 16.24
CA GLN A 502 -13.13 -0.24 15.02
C GLN A 502 -14.25 0.61 14.41
N SER A 503 -14.19 0.86 13.10
CA SER A 503 -15.01 1.87 12.40
C SER A 503 -16.49 1.57 12.24
N PHE A 504 -16.93 0.33 12.49
CA PHE A 504 -18.33 -0.06 12.30
C PHE A 504 -19.29 0.58 13.30
N PHE A 505 -18.75 1.15 14.38
CA PHE A 505 -19.50 1.86 15.40
C PHE A 505 -18.56 2.80 16.17
N ILE A 506 -18.52 4.08 15.79
CA ILE A 506 -17.70 5.10 16.45
C ILE A 506 -18.53 6.35 16.72
N ARG A 507 -18.58 6.76 17.98
CA ARG A 507 -19.24 8.00 18.41
C ARG A 507 -18.22 9.11 18.67
N LEU A 508 -18.47 10.28 18.09
CA LEU A 508 -17.82 11.55 18.41
C LEU A 508 -18.79 12.39 19.25
N ASN A 509 -18.44 12.70 20.49
CA ASN A 509 -19.24 13.61 21.31
C ASN A 509 -18.99 15.08 20.91
N ARG A 510 -19.68 16.02 21.56
CA ARG A 510 -19.55 17.46 21.30
C ARG A 510 -18.10 17.96 21.37
N THR A 511 -17.34 17.53 22.38
CA THR A 511 -15.92 17.89 22.56
C THR A 511 -15.07 17.46 21.37
N ALA A 512 -15.29 16.25 20.85
CA ALA A 512 -14.60 15.77 19.65
C ALA A 512 -15.02 16.55 18.39
N LEU A 513 -16.31 16.87 18.23
CA LEU A 513 -16.81 17.65 17.07
C LEU A 513 -16.30 19.09 17.04
N GLU A 514 -16.03 19.69 18.20
CA GLU A 514 -15.46 21.03 18.31
C GLU A 514 -13.93 21.05 18.11
N ASN A 515 -13.27 19.89 18.22
CA ASN A 515 -11.82 19.81 18.08
C ASN A 515 -11.38 20.03 16.60
N PRO A 516 -10.53 21.04 16.31
CA PRO A 516 -10.09 21.33 14.95
C PRO A 516 -9.32 20.17 14.28
N ALA A 517 -8.64 19.32 15.05
CA ALA A 517 -7.91 18.17 14.51
C ALA A 517 -8.85 17.11 13.94
N VAL A 518 -10.04 16.94 14.54
CA VAL A 518 -11.08 16.03 14.05
C VAL A 518 -11.62 16.51 12.71
N ARG A 519 -11.99 17.79 12.60
CA ARG A 519 -12.47 18.38 11.33
C ARG A 519 -11.41 18.27 10.23
N LYS A 520 -10.17 18.62 10.56
CA LYS A 520 -9.03 18.50 9.65
C LYS A 520 -8.79 17.07 9.17
N PHE A 521 -9.01 16.06 10.02
CA PHE A 521 -8.90 14.66 9.61
C PHE A 521 -9.94 14.32 8.52
N TRP A 522 -11.21 14.65 8.75
CA TRP A 522 -12.29 14.36 7.81
C TRP A 522 -12.18 15.16 6.49
N ASP A 523 -11.68 16.40 6.56
CA ASP A 523 -11.35 17.22 5.38
C ASP A 523 -10.20 16.65 4.54
N GLN A 524 -9.38 15.75 5.10
CA GLN A 524 -8.25 15.12 4.42
C GLN A 524 -8.54 13.70 3.94
N VAL A 525 -9.72 13.15 4.23
CA VAL A 525 -10.14 11.82 3.74
C VAL A 525 -10.27 11.87 2.21
N VAL A 526 -9.76 10.85 1.54
CA VAL A 526 -9.81 10.66 0.09
C VAL A 526 -10.33 9.28 -0.28
N SER A 527 -10.79 9.10 -1.52
CA SER A 527 -11.32 7.81 -1.98
C SER A 527 -10.18 6.87 -2.38
N TRP A 528 -9.66 6.07 -1.45
CA TRP A 528 -8.65 5.05 -1.75
C TRP A 528 -9.28 3.83 -2.44
N LYS A 529 -8.58 3.26 -3.44
CA LYS A 529 -8.98 2.00 -4.09
C LYS A 529 -8.52 0.73 -3.32
N ASP A 530 -7.59 0.87 -2.38
CA ASP A 530 -7.00 -0.24 -1.62
C ASP A 530 -7.57 -0.32 -0.20
N LYS A 531 -8.25 -1.44 0.12
CA LYS A 531 -8.88 -1.70 1.42
C LYS A 531 -7.88 -1.77 2.58
N PHE A 532 -6.70 -2.35 2.39
CA PHE A 532 -5.70 -2.41 3.46
C PHE A 532 -5.18 -1.02 3.81
N ARG A 533 -5.03 -0.17 2.79
CA ARG A 533 -4.65 1.22 3.02
C ARG A 533 -5.72 1.99 3.77
N ILE A 534 -7.01 1.71 3.56
CA ILE A 534 -8.10 2.34 4.33
C ILE A 534 -8.02 2.01 5.81
N ILE A 535 -7.79 0.74 6.15
CA ILE A 535 -7.67 0.31 7.55
C ILE A 535 -6.48 1.04 8.20
N SER A 536 -5.30 1.02 7.57
CA SER A 536 -4.13 1.72 8.13
C SER A 536 -4.27 3.25 8.09
N ALA A 537 -4.90 3.83 7.06
CA ALA A 537 -5.03 5.28 6.82
C ALA A 537 -6.06 5.96 7.71
N TYR A 538 -7.11 5.23 8.03
CA TYR A 538 -8.29 5.78 8.65
C TYR A 538 -8.52 5.11 9.99
N GLU A 539 -8.74 3.80 10.07
CA GLU A 539 -9.06 3.16 11.36
C GLU A 539 -7.90 3.28 12.36
N VAL A 540 -6.70 2.86 11.97
CA VAL A 540 -5.51 2.91 12.84
C VAL A 540 -5.08 4.35 13.10
N ALA A 541 -4.98 5.14 12.02
CA ALA A 541 -4.51 6.51 12.08
C ALA A 541 -5.42 7.48 12.84
N MET A 542 -6.74 7.30 12.75
CA MET A 542 -7.72 8.22 13.33
C MET A 542 -7.60 8.25 14.84
N THR A 543 -7.57 7.07 15.48
CA THR A 543 -7.46 6.96 16.95
C THR A 543 -6.20 7.65 17.44
N ALA A 544 -5.04 7.32 16.86
CA ALA A 544 -3.76 7.92 17.24
C ALA A 544 -3.71 9.44 17.02
N LYS A 545 -4.31 9.95 15.93
CA LYS A 545 -4.40 11.40 15.65
C LYS A 545 -5.28 12.13 16.67
N TYR A 546 -6.38 11.53 17.08
CA TYR A 546 -7.30 12.14 18.06
C TYR A 546 -6.68 12.16 19.45
N GLU A 547 -6.02 11.07 19.87
CA GLU A 547 -5.27 11.02 21.13
C GLU A 547 -4.13 12.07 21.13
N SER A 548 -3.40 12.19 20.02
CA SER A 548 -2.35 13.21 19.86
C SER A 548 -2.89 14.64 19.90
N ALA A 549 -4.19 14.83 19.61
CA ALA A 549 -4.89 16.11 19.71
C ALA A 549 -5.49 16.36 21.11
N GLY A 550 -5.18 15.49 22.09
CA GLY A 550 -5.62 15.61 23.48
C GLY A 550 -7.02 15.06 23.76
N LEU A 551 -7.64 14.34 22.81
CA LEU A 551 -8.94 13.70 23.03
C LEU A 551 -8.78 12.37 23.74
N ARG A 552 -9.72 12.04 24.63
CA ARG A 552 -9.77 10.72 25.27
C ARG A 552 -10.48 9.75 24.34
N CYS A 553 -9.75 8.75 23.85
CA CYS A 553 -10.28 7.69 22.99
C CYS A 553 -10.39 6.37 23.76
N GLY A 554 -11.49 5.63 23.57
CA GLY A 554 -11.68 4.35 24.24
C GLY A 554 -12.79 3.50 23.65
N ALA A 555 -12.78 2.20 23.98
CA ALA A 555 -13.81 1.24 23.58
C ALA A 555 -14.72 0.92 24.77
N LEU A 556 -16.02 0.71 24.53
CA LEU A 556 -16.97 0.29 25.58
C LEU A 556 -16.78 -1.18 25.98
N PHE A 557 -16.58 -2.05 25.01
CA PHE A 557 -16.36 -3.48 25.20
C PHE A 557 -14.90 -3.79 24.90
N ASP A 558 -14.11 -3.82 25.97
CA ASP A 558 -12.67 -4.09 25.94
C ASP A 558 -12.32 -5.05 27.09
N PRO A 559 -12.72 -6.34 27.01
CA PRO A 559 -12.38 -7.33 28.02
C PRO A 559 -10.86 -7.56 28.02
N ASP A 560 -10.19 -6.85 28.92
CA ASP A 560 -8.74 -6.83 29.13
C ASP A 560 -7.90 -6.57 27.87
N ARG A 561 -7.37 -5.34 27.75
CA ARG A 561 -6.36 -4.91 26.75
C ARG A 561 -5.14 -5.83 26.62
N THR A 562 -4.95 -6.78 27.53
CA THR A 562 -3.86 -7.76 27.45
C THR A 562 -4.32 -9.07 28.06
N LEU A 563 -5.10 -9.86 27.33
CA LEU A 563 -5.18 -11.31 27.58
C LEU A 563 -3.82 -11.94 27.28
N GLY A 564 -2.90 -11.86 28.26
CA GLY A 564 -1.59 -12.50 28.22
C GLY A 564 -0.67 -12.03 27.08
N GLY A 565 -0.77 -10.77 26.65
CA GLY A 565 0.06 -10.21 25.58
C GLY A 565 -0.34 -10.60 24.15
N ARG A 566 -1.56 -11.11 23.94
CA ARG A 566 -2.09 -11.39 22.60
C ARG A 566 -2.65 -10.11 21.97
N ARG A 567 -2.11 -9.73 20.82
CA ARG A 567 -2.67 -8.70 19.93
C ARG A 567 -3.94 -9.26 19.25
N VAL A 568 -5.12 -8.80 19.66
CA VAL A 568 -6.42 -9.36 19.22
C VAL A 568 -7.34 -8.32 18.56
N ASN A 569 -8.24 -8.79 17.71
CA ASN A 569 -9.42 -8.05 17.27
C ASN A 569 -10.61 -8.48 18.12
N THR A 570 -11.02 -7.63 19.07
CA THR A 570 -12.03 -7.97 20.09
C THR A 570 -13.33 -8.48 19.48
N SER A 571 -13.83 -7.84 18.41
CA SER A 571 -15.09 -8.24 17.76
C SER A 571 -15.04 -9.59 17.01
N ILE A 572 -13.85 -10.15 16.80
CA ILE A 572 -13.64 -11.45 16.14
C ILE A 572 -13.16 -12.48 17.17
N ASN A 573 -12.04 -12.21 17.84
CA ASN A 573 -11.38 -13.17 18.72
C ASN A 573 -12.08 -13.36 20.06
N LEU A 574 -12.80 -12.35 20.55
CA LEU A 574 -13.49 -12.35 21.85
C LEU A 574 -15.00 -12.22 21.70
N TRP A 575 -15.53 -12.70 20.55
CA TRP A 575 -16.91 -12.46 20.16
C TRP A 575 -17.93 -13.09 21.13
N ARG A 576 -17.60 -14.21 21.79
CA ARG A 576 -18.49 -14.84 22.78
C ARG A 576 -18.49 -14.05 24.08
N GLU A 577 -17.31 -13.67 24.53
CA GLU A 577 -17.05 -12.94 25.77
C GLU A 577 -17.74 -11.58 25.74
N ILE A 578 -17.63 -10.83 24.65
CA ILE A 578 -18.33 -9.54 24.53
C ILE A 578 -19.85 -9.73 24.44
N LEU A 579 -20.35 -10.80 23.82
CA LEU A 579 -21.79 -11.10 23.79
C LEU A 579 -22.34 -11.38 25.19
N GLU A 580 -21.58 -12.09 26.04
CA GLU A 580 -21.92 -12.30 27.45
C GLU A 580 -21.97 -10.99 28.25
N GLN A 581 -21.14 -10.01 27.88
CA GLN A 581 -21.16 -8.66 28.47
C GLN A 581 -22.33 -7.79 27.98
N GLY A 582 -23.13 -8.28 27.03
CA GLY A 582 -24.26 -7.55 26.45
C GLY A 582 -23.91 -6.77 25.19
N HIS A 583 -22.79 -7.07 24.52
CA HIS A 583 -22.46 -6.48 23.22
C HIS A 583 -23.62 -6.71 22.23
N PRO A 584 -24.07 -5.68 21.50
CA PRO A 584 -25.27 -5.77 20.68
C PRO A 584 -25.02 -6.29 19.26
N PHE A 585 -23.77 -6.61 18.89
CA PHE A 585 -23.43 -6.97 17.52
C PHE A 585 -22.67 -8.29 17.39
N VAL A 586 -22.83 -8.93 16.24
CA VAL A 586 -21.92 -9.97 15.74
C VAL A 586 -21.46 -9.62 14.32
N LYS A 587 -20.17 -9.79 14.04
CA LYS A 587 -19.58 -9.45 12.73
C LYS A 587 -20.01 -10.44 11.66
N ILE A 588 -20.50 -9.93 10.52
CA ILE A 588 -20.83 -10.78 9.36
C ILE A 588 -19.57 -11.54 8.90
N GLN A 589 -18.41 -10.88 8.89
CA GLN A 589 -17.13 -11.48 8.53
C GLN A 589 -16.75 -12.68 9.40
N LEU A 590 -17.06 -12.65 10.70
CA LEU A 590 -16.79 -13.77 11.61
C LEU A 590 -17.57 -15.02 11.16
N LEU A 591 -18.88 -14.87 10.93
CA LEU A 591 -19.74 -15.99 10.54
C LEU A 591 -19.45 -16.47 9.10
N ARG A 592 -19.16 -15.53 8.20
CA ARG A 592 -18.90 -15.82 6.78
C ARG A 592 -17.52 -16.43 6.55
N ASP A 593 -16.47 -15.77 7.00
CA ASP A 593 -15.09 -16.07 6.61
C ASP A 593 -14.29 -16.74 7.75
N ASN A 594 -14.67 -16.48 9.00
CA ASN A 594 -13.95 -16.91 10.21
C ASN A 594 -12.41 -16.74 10.12
N PRO A 595 -11.91 -15.49 9.95
CA PRO A 595 -10.53 -15.24 9.50
C PRO A 595 -9.45 -15.71 10.47
N THR A 596 -9.79 -15.86 11.76
CA THR A 596 -8.87 -16.34 12.81
C THR A 596 -9.21 -17.74 13.30
N ASN A 597 -10.13 -18.44 12.60
CA ASN A 597 -10.55 -19.81 12.90
C ASN A 597 -11.10 -19.97 14.34
N GLU A 598 -11.96 -19.05 14.75
CA GLU A 598 -12.62 -19.07 16.05
C GLU A 598 -13.62 -20.22 16.19
N ASN A 599 -13.91 -20.60 17.43
CA ASN A 599 -14.90 -21.64 17.72
C ASN A 599 -16.33 -21.13 17.47
N LEU A 600 -16.93 -21.58 16.37
CA LEU A 600 -18.31 -21.29 15.99
C LEU A 600 -19.33 -22.36 16.42
N THR A 601 -18.95 -23.43 17.13
CA THR A 601 -19.90 -24.49 17.55
C THR A 601 -21.04 -23.92 18.41
N GLY A 602 -22.29 -24.24 18.08
CA GLY A 602 -23.46 -23.73 18.80
C GLY A 602 -23.71 -22.23 18.65
N TRP A 603 -23.22 -21.61 17.56
CA TRP A 603 -23.42 -20.18 17.32
C TRP A 603 -24.90 -19.81 17.15
N ARG A 604 -25.72 -20.72 16.61
CA ARG A 604 -27.16 -20.48 16.38
C ARG A 604 -27.90 -20.28 17.70
N GLU A 605 -27.70 -21.22 18.62
CA GLU A 605 -28.29 -21.19 19.96
C GLU A 605 -27.80 -19.96 20.72
N LEU A 606 -26.49 -19.67 20.64
CA LEU A 606 -25.92 -18.51 21.31
C LEU A 606 -26.54 -17.20 20.78
N LEU A 607 -26.60 -16.99 19.46
CA LEU A 607 -27.18 -15.77 18.90
C LEU A 607 -28.69 -15.66 19.21
N ALA A 608 -29.44 -16.76 19.12
CA ALA A 608 -30.86 -16.75 19.48
C ALA A 608 -31.08 -16.39 20.96
N GLN A 609 -30.30 -16.97 21.88
CA GLN A 609 -30.34 -16.64 23.31
C GLN A 609 -29.96 -15.18 23.60
N ASN A 610 -29.16 -14.58 22.73
CA ASN A 610 -28.69 -13.20 22.87
C ASN A 610 -29.56 -12.19 22.10
N GLY A 611 -30.74 -12.57 21.61
CA GLY A 611 -31.73 -11.64 21.03
C GLY A 611 -31.55 -11.35 19.54
N PHE A 612 -30.69 -12.09 18.83
CA PHE A 612 -30.49 -11.90 17.40
C PHE A 612 -31.60 -12.59 16.57
N ALA A 613 -31.97 -11.97 15.45
CA ALA A 613 -32.92 -12.52 14.49
C ALA A 613 -32.30 -13.67 13.67
N LEU A 614 -32.22 -14.87 14.27
CA LEU A 614 -31.51 -16.03 13.71
C LEU A 614 -31.98 -16.39 12.28
N ASP A 615 -33.28 -16.42 12.04
CA ASP A 615 -33.85 -16.78 10.73
C ASP A 615 -33.38 -15.83 9.62
N GLU A 616 -33.26 -14.55 9.93
CA GLU A 616 -32.77 -13.54 9.00
C GLU A 616 -31.27 -13.71 8.74
N ILE A 617 -30.48 -13.93 9.80
CA ILE A 617 -29.04 -14.17 9.70
C ILE A 617 -28.76 -15.38 8.80
N VAL A 618 -29.45 -16.51 9.05
CA VAL A 618 -29.30 -17.74 8.27
C VAL A 618 -29.75 -17.52 6.83
N THR A 619 -30.87 -16.84 6.61
CA THR A 619 -31.38 -16.56 5.26
C THR A 619 -30.39 -15.70 4.46
N GLN A 620 -29.86 -14.64 5.08
CA GLN A 620 -28.91 -13.75 4.42
C GLN A 620 -27.60 -14.46 4.11
N LEU A 621 -27.01 -15.16 5.09
CA LEU A 621 -25.79 -15.92 4.86
C LEU A 621 -26.00 -16.95 3.75
N SER A 622 -27.12 -17.68 3.74
CA SER A 622 -27.40 -18.70 2.72
C SER A 622 -27.55 -18.09 1.32
N LYS A 623 -28.12 -16.89 1.21
CA LYS A 623 -28.38 -16.22 -0.07
C LYS A 623 -27.15 -15.49 -0.61
N GLU A 624 -26.43 -14.79 0.25
CA GLU A 624 -25.33 -13.88 -0.15
C GLU A 624 -23.96 -14.54 -0.04
N ALA A 625 -23.80 -15.53 0.85
CA ALA A 625 -22.56 -16.25 1.08
C ALA A 625 -22.82 -17.74 1.43
N PRO A 626 -23.34 -18.55 0.49
CA PRO A 626 -23.64 -19.97 0.75
C PRO A 626 -22.41 -20.82 1.17
N HIS A 627 -21.21 -20.27 0.99
CA HIS A 627 -19.94 -20.85 1.41
C HIS A 627 -19.53 -20.41 2.83
N ALA A 628 -20.39 -19.70 3.57
CA ALA A 628 -20.10 -19.22 4.90
C ALA A 628 -19.68 -20.35 5.83
N VAL A 629 -18.58 -20.14 6.56
CA VAL A 629 -18.01 -21.14 7.50
C VAL A 629 -19.06 -21.55 8.54
N SER A 630 -19.83 -20.59 9.08
CA SER A 630 -20.84 -20.86 10.10
C SER A 630 -21.97 -21.78 9.63
N LEU A 631 -22.29 -21.81 8.33
CA LEU A 631 -23.32 -22.70 7.78
C LEU A 631 -22.85 -24.15 7.68
N GLN A 632 -21.53 -24.39 7.72
CA GLN A 632 -20.90 -25.72 7.66
C GLN A 632 -20.62 -26.31 9.05
N VAL A 633 -20.77 -25.49 10.09
CA VAL A 633 -20.65 -25.91 11.49
C VAL A 633 -22.05 -26.18 12.01
N GLU A 634 -22.23 -27.35 12.63
CA GLU A 634 -23.48 -27.71 13.31
C GLU A 634 -23.74 -26.77 14.50
#